data_AF-A0A166RP66-F1
#
_entry.id   AF-A0A166RP66-F1
#
_cell.length_a   1.000
_cell.length_b   1.000
_cell.length_c   1.000
_cell.angle_alpha   90.00
_cell.angle_beta   90.00
_cell.angle_gamma   90.00
#
_symmetry.space_group_name_H-M   'P 1'
#
loop_
_entity.id
_entity.type
_entity.pdbx_description
1 polymer ?
#
loop_
_entity_poly.entity_id
_entity_poly.type
_entity_poly.pdbx_seq_one_letter_code
_entity_poly.pdbx_strand_id
1 'polypeptide(L)'
;MTSKGEAYAQKRARLKKLAEQTLQALEDGSYTLPTSAVPRNLAVKIQLTEAGTRHYAPDDAALSAWSTSTSALSPPSTPDVVTELSFLEISTIDGVRLLASTLPPPPPPPPPSASSPNPAAEKIGVLNFASATKPGGGFGSQARK
;
A
#
# COMPACT_ATOMS: atom_id res chain seq x y z
N MET A 1 -17.88 -5.16 -34.89
CA MET A 1 -17.14 -3.97 -34.42
C MET A 1 -17.91 -3.36 -33.27
N THR A 2 -17.53 -3.62 -32.01
CA THR A 2 -18.14 -2.93 -30.86
C THR A 2 -17.78 -1.46 -30.90
N SER A 3 -18.77 -0.58 -30.71
CA SER A 3 -18.52 0.85 -30.73
C SER A 3 -17.62 1.26 -29.55
N LYS A 4 -16.86 2.35 -29.70
CA LYS A 4 -16.01 2.90 -28.62
C LYS A 4 -16.82 3.17 -27.33
N GLY A 5 -18.10 3.53 -27.48
CA GLY A 5 -19.03 3.76 -26.36
C GLY A 5 -19.38 2.47 -25.60
N GLU A 6 -19.62 1.37 -26.30
CA GLU A 6 -19.91 0.06 -25.69
C GLU A 6 -18.71 -0.50 -24.95
N ALA A 7 -17.52 -0.42 -25.55
CA ALA A 7 -16.27 -0.87 -24.91
C ALA A 7 -16.00 -0.10 -23.60
N TYR A 8 -16.28 1.22 -23.60
CA TYR A 8 -16.17 2.04 -22.41
C TYR A 8 -17.22 1.69 -21.35
N ALA A 9 -18.46 1.43 -21.74
CA ALA A 9 -19.52 0.98 -20.83
C ALA A 9 -19.19 -0.37 -20.18
N GLN A 10 -18.70 -1.34 -20.96
CA GLN A 10 -18.28 -2.65 -20.46
C GLN A 10 -17.10 -2.55 -19.49
N LYS A 11 -16.07 -1.76 -19.84
CA LYS A 11 -14.94 -1.48 -18.93
C LYS A 11 -15.42 -0.88 -17.61
N ARG A 12 -16.32 0.10 -17.67
CA ARG A 12 -16.91 0.74 -16.48
C ARG A 12 -17.70 -0.25 -15.61
N ALA A 13 -18.52 -1.09 -16.22
CA ALA A 13 -19.28 -2.12 -15.50
C ALA A 13 -18.35 -3.12 -14.81
N ARG A 14 -17.29 -3.55 -15.50
CA ARG A 14 -16.27 -4.45 -14.92
C ARG A 14 -15.55 -3.82 -13.73
N LEU A 15 -15.13 -2.56 -13.83
CA LEU A 15 -14.44 -1.87 -12.73
C LEU A 15 -15.35 -1.65 -11.53
N LYS A 16 -16.62 -1.31 -11.76
CA LYS A 16 -17.62 -1.20 -10.70
C LYS A 16 -17.80 -2.51 -9.94
N LYS A 17 -17.97 -3.61 -10.67
CA LYS A 17 -18.07 -4.96 -10.07
C LYS A 17 -16.83 -5.31 -9.25
N LEU A 18 -15.64 -4.98 -9.76
CA LEU A 18 -14.39 -5.22 -9.03
C LEU A 18 -14.33 -4.42 -7.72
N ALA A 19 -14.77 -3.16 -7.74
CA ALA A 19 -14.82 -2.33 -6.55
C ALA A 19 -15.80 -2.88 -5.50
N GLU A 20 -17.00 -3.29 -5.92
CA GLU A 20 -17.99 -3.92 -5.05
C GLU A 20 -17.45 -5.21 -4.42
N GLN A 21 -16.82 -6.07 -5.21
CA GLN A 21 -16.20 -7.30 -4.71
C GLN A 21 -15.05 -7.03 -3.73
N THR A 22 -14.29 -5.96 -3.95
CA THR A 22 -13.20 -5.55 -3.05
C THR A 22 -13.74 -5.08 -1.71
N LEU A 23 -14.82 -4.29 -1.71
CA LEU A 23 -15.46 -3.84 -0.49
C LEU A 23 -16.04 -5.01 0.30
N GLN A 24 -16.73 -5.94 -0.38
CA GLN A 24 -17.26 -7.14 0.27
C GLN A 24 -16.15 -7.97 0.93
N ALA A 25 -15.02 -8.17 0.23
CA ALA A 25 -13.88 -8.90 0.79
C ALA A 25 -13.26 -8.24 2.04
N LEU A 26 -13.30 -6.91 2.12
CA LEU A 26 -12.85 -6.17 3.29
C LEU A 26 -13.83 -6.33 4.45
N GLU A 27 -15.14 -6.25 4.18
CA GLU A 27 -16.20 -6.48 5.16
C GLU A 27 -16.19 -7.91 5.72
N ASP A 28 -16.02 -8.90 4.84
CA ASP A 28 -15.89 -10.32 5.21
C ASP A 28 -14.57 -10.62 5.92
N GLY A 29 -13.60 -9.69 5.87
CA GLY A 29 -12.26 -9.86 6.41
C GLY A 29 -11.45 -10.98 5.73
N SER A 30 -11.87 -11.45 4.55
CA SER A 30 -11.18 -12.48 3.79
C SER A 30 -11.62 -12.51 2.31
N TYR A 31 -10.83 -13.16 1.46
CA TYR A 31 -11.22 -13.41 0.07
C TYR A 31 -10.66 -14.74 -0.45
N THR A 32 -11.32 -15.34 -1.44
CA THR A 32 -10.84 -16.54 -2.14
C THR A 32 -10.36 -16.19 -3.53
N LEU A 33 -9.26 -16.80 -3.96
CA LEU A 33 -8.80 -16.66 -5.34
C LEU A 33 -9.61 -17.59 -6.24
N PRO A 34 -9.88 -17.23 -7.51
CA PRO A 34 -10.52 -18.15 -8.46
C PRO A 34 -9.76 -19.46 -8.63
N THR A 35 -8.45 -19.44 -8.39
CA THR A 35 -7.52 -20.58 -8.52
C THR A 35 -7.30 -21.35 -7.21
N SER A 36 -7.90 -20.95 -6.09
CA SER A 36 -7.70 -21.60 -4.80
C SER A 36 -8.93 -21.50 -3.91
N ALA A 37 -9.39 -22.66 -3.42
CA ALA A 37 -10.48 -22.75 -2.46
C ALA A 37 -10.08 -22.31 -1.03
N VAL A 38 -8.80 -22.04 -0.78
CA VAL A 38 -8.31 -21.63 0.54
C VAL A 38 -8.54 -20.12 0.72
N PRO A 39 -9.35 -19.69 1.72
CA PRO A 39 -9.57 -18.28 1.98
C PRO A 39 -8.30 -17.60 2.50
N ARG A 40 -8.04 -16.39 2.00
CA ARG A 40 -6.97 -15.52 2.46
C ARG A 40 -7.54 -14.55 3.49
N ASN A 41 -7.13 -14.72 4.75
CA ASN A 41 -7.56 -13.86 5.85
C ASN A 41 -6.90 -12.47 5.76
N LEU A 42 -7.72 -11.44 5.82
CA LEU A 42 -7.34 -10.03 5.83
C LEU A 42 -7.60 -9.36 7.19
N ALA A 43 -8.52 -9.88 8.01
CA ALA A 43 -9.05 -9.24 9.21
C ALA A 43 -7.96 -8.68 10.14
N VAL A 44 -6.94 -9.48 10.47
CA VAL A 44 -5.85 -9.04 11.35
C VAL A 44 -5.06 -7.87 10.74
N LYS A 45 -4.79 -7.94 9.43
CA LYS A 45 -4.06 -6.88 8.73
C LYS A 45 -4.89 -5.60 8.61
N ILE A 46 -6.19 -5.72 8.37
CA ILE A 46 -7.12 -4.59 8.32
C ILE A 46 -7.12 -3.87 9.68
N GLN A 47 -7.35 -4.59 10.77
CA GLN A 47 -7.37 -4.00 12.12
C GLN A 47 -6.07 -3.29 12.48
N LEU A 48 -4.92 -3.91 12.18
CA LEU A 48 -3.61 -3.29 12.41
C LEU A 48 -3.40 -2.04 11.55
N THR A 49 -3.88 -2.05 10.30
CA THR A 49 -3.75 -0.91 9.38
C THR A 49 -4.64 0.25 9.82
N GLU A 50 -5.88 -0.02 10.23
CA GLU A 50 -6.80 0.98 10.76
C GLU A 50 -6.27 1.61 12.04
N ALA A 51 -5.86 0.79 13.02
CA ALA A 51 -5.27 1.28 14.27
C ALA A 51 -3.96 2.05 14.06
N GLY A 52 -3.22 1.72 13.00
CA GLY A 52 -1.98 2.40 12.62
C GLY A 52 -2.16 3.64 11.75
N THR A 53 -3.36 3.94 11.27
CA THR A 53 -3.62 5.08 10.37
C THR A 53 -3.50 6.39 11.14
N ARG A 54 -2.76 7.35 10.58
CA ARG A 54 -2.53 8.67 11.18
C ARG A 54 -2.91 9.77 10.21
N HIS A 55 -3.58 10.80 10.74
CA HIS A 55 -3.85 12.05 10.04
C HIS A 55 -2.83 13.09 10.51
N TYR A 56 -2.15 13.72 9.55
CA TYR A 56 -1.22 14.81 9.81
C TYR A 56 -1.85 16.10 9.28
N ALA A 57 -2.21 17.02 10.18
CA ALA A 57 -2.78 18.31 9.80
C ALA A 57 -1.70 19.24 9.24
N PRO A 58 -2.05 20.26 8.43
CA PRO A 58 -1.05 21.17 7.85
C PRO A 58 -0.19 21.92 8.89
N ASP A 59 -0.74 22.17 10.08
CA ASP A 59 -0.11 22.84 11.21
C ASP A 59 0.56 21.87 12.21
N ASP A 60 0.58 20.57 11.90
CA ASP A 60 1.22 19.58 12.74
C ASP A 60 2.74 19.85 12.80
N ALA A 61 3.23 20.11 14.02
CA ALA A 61 4.64 20.31 14.29
C ALA A 61 5.51 19.13 13.81
N ALA A 62 4.94 17.91 13.78
CA ALA A 62 5.62 16.74 13.24
C ALA A 62 5.97 16.88 11.76
N LEU A 63 5.06 17.39 10.92
CA LEU A 63 5.33 17.61 9.49
C LEU A 63 6.34 18.74 9.29
N SER A 64 6.22 19.82 10.07
CA SER A 64 7.15 20.95 10.00
C SER A 64 8.58 20.51 10.35
N ALA A 65 8.72 19.61 11.33
CA ALA A 65 9.99 19.01 11.70
C ALA A 65 10.56 18.04 10.66
N TRP A 66 9.79 17.54 9.69
CA TRP A 66 10.35 16.64 8.64
C TRP A 66 11.41 17.32 7.79
N SER A 67 11.24 18.62 7.53
CA SER A 67 12.21 19.42 6.78
C SER A 67 13.59 19.50 7.46
N THR A 68 13.64 19.39 8.78
CA THR A 68 14.85 19.48 9.61
C THR A 68 15.30 18.12 10.17
N SER A 69 14.42 17.11 10.16
CA SER A 69 14.68 15.76 10.69
C SER A 69 15.51 14.86 9.77
N THR A 70 15.87 15.32 8.57
CA THR A 70 16.86 14.63 7.72
C THR A 70 18.22 14.47 8.40
N SER A 71 18.53 15.28 9.42
CA SER A 71 19.72 15.16 10.27
C SER A 71 19.58 14.17 11.44
N ALA A 72 18.36 13.70 11.75
CA ALA A 72 18.10 12.79 12.88
C ALA A 72 18.22 11.30 12.51
N LEU A 73 18.21 10.97 11.21
CA LEU A 73 18.74 9.71 10.75
C LEU A 73 20.26 9.84 10.84
N SER A 74 20.87 9.28 11.89
CA SER A 74 22.33 9.18 11.96
C SER A 74 22.83 8.68 10.60
N PRO A 75 23.83 9.34 9.98
CA PRO A 75 24.38 8.84 8.74
C PRO A 75 24.70 7.36 8.95
N PRO A 76 24.36 6.48 7.99
CA PRO A 76 24.64 5.06 8.14
C PRO A 76 26.09 4.92 8.57
N SER A 77 26.33 4.19 9.65
CA SER A 77 27.68 3.98 10.20
C SER A 77 28.61 3.28 9.20
N THR A 78 28.06 2.87 8.06
CA THR A 78 28.72 2.30 6.90
C THR A 78 28.65 3.28 5.72
N PRO A 79 29.78 3.66 5.10
CA PRO A 79 29.88 4.67 4.04
C PRO A 79 29.25 4.30 2.68
N ASP A 80 28.58 3.14 2.55
CA ASP A 80 28.26 2.52 1.25
C ASP A 80 26.77 2.44 0.88
N VAL A 81 25.86 3.07 1.64
CA VAL A 81 24.43 3.04 1.27
C VAL A 81 24.15 4.08 0.18
N VAL A 82 24.24 3.64 -1.07
CA VAL A 82 23.89 4.44 -2.25
C VAL A 82 22.41 4.27 -2.57
N THR A 83 21.67 5.38 -2.71
CA THR A 83 20.29 5.36 -3.18
C THR A 83 20.25 5.04 -4.67
N GLU A 84 19.63 3.92 -5.03
CA GLU A 84 19.34 3.57 -6.43
C GLU A 84 18.03 4.22 -6.89
N LEU A 85 18.04 4.81 -8.09
CA LEU A 85 16.88 5.46 -8.70
C LEU A 85 16.56 4.80 -10.04
N SER A 86 15.31 4.34 -10.21
CA SER A 86 14.83 3.70 -11.42
C SER A 86 13.52 4.31 -11.91
N PHE A 87 13.36 4.45 -13.22
CA PHE A 87 12.13 4.91 -13.87
C PHE A 87 11.53 3.76 -14.68
N LEU A 88 10.34 3.30 -14.29
CA LEU A 88 9.69 2.14 -14.89
C LEU A 88 8.26 2.50 -15.33
N GLU A 89 7.88 2.10 -16.53
CA GLU A 89 6.52 2.28 -17.06
C GLU A 89 5.61 1.12 -16.62
N ILE A 90 5.38 1.01 -15.31
CA ILE A 90 4.56 -0.05 -14.69
C ILE A 90 3.54 0.54 -13.71
N SER A 91 2.51 -0.23 -13.36
CA SER A 91 1.54 0.20 -12.35
C SER A 91 2.19 0.30 -10.96
N THR A 92 1.67 1.17 -10.09
CA THR A 92 2.19 1.36 -8.73
C THR A 92 2.26 0.03 -7.94
N ILE A 93 1.22 -0.81 -8.04
CA ILE A 93 1.18 -2.09 -7.33
C ILE A 93 2.16 -3.11 -7.93
N ASP A 94 2.39 -3.09 -9.23
CA ASP A 94 3.41 -3.95 -9.84
C ASP A 94 4.82 -3.53 -9.44
N GLY A 95 5.08 -2.22 -9.34
CA GLY A 95 6.35 -1.71 -8.81
C GLY A 95 6.61 -2.12 -7.36
N VAL A 96 5.58 -2.09 -6.51
CA VAL A 96 5.68 -2.60 -5.13
C VAL A 96 5.98 -4.09 -5.11
N ARG A 97 5.34 -4.89 -5.98
CA ARG A 97 5.59 -6.33 -6.07
C ARG A 97 7.02 -6.63 -6.52
N LEU A 98 7.50 -5.88 -7.51
CA LEU A 98 8.88 -5.99 -8.00
C LEU A 98 9.87 -5.67 -6.87
N LEU A 99 9.68 -4.54 -6.18
CA LEU A 99 10.56 -4.15 -5.06
C LEU A 99 10.47 -5.12 -3.88
N ALA A 100 9.28 -5.62 -3.55
CA ALA A 100 9.12 -6.62 -2.49
C ALA A 100 9.88 -7.92 -2.77
N SER A 101 10.09 -8.26 -4.06
CA SER A 101 10.86 -9.45 -4.43
C SER A 101 12.36 -9.30 -4.26
N THR A 102 12.87 -8.07 -4.08
CA THR A 102 14.28 -7.80 -3.82
C THR A 102 14.60 -7.67 -2.33
N LEU A 103 13.59 -7.56 -1.46
CA LEU A 103 13.78 -7.48 -0.01
C LEU A 103 14.09 -8.87 0.58
N PRO A 104 14.96 -8.96 1.59
CA PRO A 104 15.21 -10.21 2.30
C PRO A 104 13.93 -10.72 3.00
N PRO A 105 13.79 -12.04 3.17
CA PRO A 105 12.65 -12.60 3.89
C PRO A 105 12.62 -12.08 5.34
N PRO A 106 11.42 -11.94 5.94
CA PRO A 106 11.31 -11.45 7.31
C PRO A 106 12.09 -12.37 8.27
N PRO A 107 12.77 -11.81 9.29
CA PRO A 107 13.49 -12.62 10.26
C PRO A 107 12.52 -13.55 10.99
N PRO A 108 12.98 -14.73 11.43
CA PRO A 108 12.17 -15.63 12.25
C PRO A 108 11.73 -14.90 13.53
N PRO A 109 10.56 -15.27 14.10
CA PRO A 109 10.08 -14.65 15.34
C PRO A 109 11.14 -14.80 16.44
N PRO A 110 11.43 -13.72 17.20
CA PRO A 110 12.44 -13.79 18.24
C PRO A 110 12.02 -14.79 19.34
N PRO A 111 12.98 -15.47 19.98
CA PRO A 111 12.68 -16.25 21.18
C PRO A 111 12.07 -15.34 22.27
N PRO A 112 11.23 -15.89 23.17
CA PRO A 112 10.40 -15.12 24.11
C PRO A 112 11.15 -14.26 25.15
N SER A 113 12.46 -14.05 25.01
CA SER A 113 13.31 -13.41 26.04
C SER A 113 14.30 -12.37 25.50
N ALA A 114 14.25 -12.00 24.22
CA ALA A 114 15.19 -11.02 23.66
C ALA A 114 14.54 -9.63 23.50
N SER A 115 14.74 -8.77 24.49
CA SER A 115 14.50 -7.32 24.44
C SER A 115 15.59 -6.59 23.63
N SER A 116 15.82 -7.05 22.40
CA SER A 116 16.65 -6.34 21.43
C SER A 116 15.75 -5.52 20.49
N PRO A 117 16.19 -4.33 20.04
CA PRO A 117 15.46 -3.57 19.05
C PRO A 117 15.38 -4.41 17.78
N ASN A 118 14.17 -4.86 17.45
CA ASN A 118 13.88 -5.53 16.19
C ASN A 118 14.39 -4.59 15.07
N PRO A 119 15.33 -5.00 14.19
CA PRO A 119 15.64 -4.19 13.02
C PRO A 119 14.32 -3.96 12.31
N ALA A 120 13.93 -2.69 12.17
CA ALA A 120 12.63 -2.33 11.61
C ALA A 120 12.52 -3.06 10.27
N ALA A 121 11.62 -4.04 10.19
CA ALA A 121 11.42 -4.80 8.97
C ALA A 121 11.31 -3.82 7.81
N GLU A 122 12.08 -4.04 6.73
CA GLU A 122 12.12 -3.11 5.61
C GLU A 122 10.70 -2.91 5.07
N LYS A 123 10.24 -1.65 5.08
CA LYS A 123 8.91 -1.27 4.63
C LYS A 123 9.02 -0.51 3.33
N ILE A 124 8.12 -0.85 2.41
CA ILE A 124 7.96 -0.12 1.15
C ILE A 124 6.96 1.01 1.37
N GLY A 125 7.42 2.25 1.19
CA GLY A 125 6.55 3.43 1.13
C GLY A 125 5.97 3.61 -0.26
N VAL A 126 4.69 3.96 -0.35
CA VAL A 126 4.00 4.18 -1.64
C VAL A 126 3.25 5.49 -1.59
N LEU A 127 3.49 6.35 -2.58
CA LEU A 127 2.71 7.57 -2.77
C LEU A 127 1.39 7.26 -3.48
N ASN A 128 0.28 7.59 -2.84
CA ASN A 128 -1.04 7.51 -3.45
C ASN A 128 -1.44 8.86 -4.07
N PHE A 129 -1.90 8.86 -5.32
CA PHE A 129 -2.51 10.03 -5.96
C PHE A 129 -3.97 10.18 -5.50
N ALA A 130 -4.13 10.60 -4.25
CA ALA A 130 -5.41 10.62 -3.55
C ALA A 130 -6.34 11.74 -4.05
N SER A 131 -7.65 11.49 -3.97
CA SER A 131 -8.65 12.56 -4.08
C SER A 131 -8.73 13.32 -2.76
N ALA A 132 -8.74 14.65 -2.84
CA ALA A 132 -8.87 15.52 -1.66
C ALA A 132 -10.25 15.46 -0.99
N THR A 133 -11.28 15.01 -1.72
CA THR A 133 -12.68 15.13 -1.28
C THR A 133 -13.39 13.80 -1.08
N LYS A 134 -12.87 12.70 -1.64
CA LYS A 134 -13.52 11.39 -1.58
C LYS A 134 -12.49 10.30 -1.24
N PRO A 135 -12.67 9.54 -0.13
CA PRO A 135 -11.81 8.40 0.15
C PRO A 135 -11.93 7.37 -0.99
N GLY A 136 -10.79 6.89 -1.49
CA GLY A 136 -10.74 6.04 -2.69
C GLY A 136 -11.16 6.75 -3.99
N GLY A 137 -11.39 8.06 -3.96
CA GLY A 137 -11.80 8.86 -5.11
C GLY A 137 -13.09 8.35 -5.74
N GLY A 138 -12.99 7.92 -7.00
CA GLY A 138 -14.09 7.32 -7.75
C GLY A 138 -14.08 5.79 -7.75
N PHE A 139 -13.41 5.12 -6.81
CA PHE A 139 -13.31 3.66 -6.81
C PHE A 139 -14.70 2.99 -6.79
N GLY A 140 -15.57 3.38 -5.86
CA GLY A 140 -16.94 2.83 -5.76
C GLY A 140 -17.95 3.44 -6.74
N SER A 141 -17.81 4.72 -7.10
CA SER A 141 -18.77 5.46 -7.92
C SER A 141 -18.30 5.76 -9.35
N GLN A 142 -17.17 5.18 -9.76
CA GLN A 142 -16.38 5.48 -10.95
C GLN A 142 -15.62 6.81 -10.88
N ALA A 143 -14.34 6.80 -11.29
CA ALA A 143 -13.55 7.99 -11.52
C ALA A 143 -14.09 8.68 -12.80
N ARG A 144 -14.71 9.85 -12.65
CA ARG A 144 -15.06 10.70 -13.78
C ARG A 144 -13.78 11.36 -14.27
N LYS A 145 -13.42 11.14 -15.54
CA LYS A 145 -12.62 12.10 -16.30
C LYS A 145 -13.57 13.05 -17.00
#